data_AF-A0A956Z4H8-F1
#
_entry.id   AF-A0A956Z4H8-F1
#
_cell.length_a   1.000
_cell.length_b   1.000
_cell.length_c   1.000
_cell.angle_alpha   90.00
_cell.angle_beta   90.00
_cell.angle_gamma   90.00
#
_symmetry.space_group_name_H-M   'P 1'
#
loop_
_entity.id
_entity.type
_entity.pdbx_description
1 polymer ?
#
loop_
_entity_poly.entity_id
_entity_poly.type
_entity_poly.pdbx_seq_one_letter_code
_entity_poly.pdbx_strand_id
1 'polypeptide(L)'
;MMDVNQDHTFYTQWDPSMSEDAQLLWRINNEYRLRLSRAQNSVELLLQLLLTRADGSVQHAADALYVTQQHLQNLAQEHRDWRYRFFYVSSSDRRMVQEDRAVFRALAGFSRMQAAHQRVLSEIWHLLGSVRRPTPFFTTVANGDLWEVAHNAIADLSQFEGYVQTANQH
;
A
#
# COMPACT_ATOMS: atom_id res chain seq x y z
N MET A 1 10.20 -28.17 -16.77
CA MET A 1 10.95 -26.91 -16.94
C MET A 1 10.07 -25.81 -16.38
N MET A 2 10.15 -25.56 -15.08
CA MET A 2 9.42 -24.48 -14.43
C MET A 2 10.43 -23.38 -14.17
N ASP A 3 10.30 -22.27 -14.88
CA ASP A 3 11.03 -21.05 -14.60
C ASP A 3 10.60 -20.56 -13.22
N VAL A 4 11.52 -20.71 -12.28
CA VAL A 4 11.45 -20.02 -10.99
C VAL A 4 11.63 -18.54 -11.30
N ASN A 5 10.55 -17.81 -11.14
CA ASN A 5 10.48 -16.36 -11.24
C ASN A 5 11.48 -15.75 -10.23
N GLN A 6 12.73 -15.58 -10.64
CA GLN A 6 13.73 -14.83 -9.91
C GLN A 6 13.40 -13.35 -10.13
N ASP A 7 12.46 -12.84 -9.33
CA ASP A 7 12.28 -11.40 -9.14
C ASP A 7 13.59 -10.87 -8.55
N HIS A 8 14.52 -10.48 -9.43
CA HIS A 8 15.69 -9.73 -9.08
C HIS A 8 15.20 -8.40 -8.52
N THR A 9 15.09 -8.34 -7.20
CA THR A 9 15.16 -7.11 -6.42
C THR A 9 16.50 -6.44 -6.76
N PHE A 10 16.53 -5.74 -7.89
CA PHE A 10 17.41 -4.59 -8.06
C PHE A 10 16.95 -3.60 -7.00
N TYR A 11 17.58 -3.71 -5.83
CA TYR A 11 17.54 -2.67 -4.82
C TYR A 11 17.88 -1.38 -5.54
N THR A 12 16.92 -0.46 -5.55
CA THR A 12 17.17 0.97 -5.74
C THR A 12 18.08 1.36 -4.57
N GLN A 13 19.38 1.08 -4.72
CA GLN A 13 20.36 1.27 -3.68
C GLN A 13 20.33 2.74 -3.31
N TRP A 14 20.00 2.99 -2.04
CA TRP A 14 20.16 4.29 -1.44
C TRP A 14 21.62 4.73 -1.66
N ASP A 15 21.80 5.92 -2.20
CA ASP A 15 23.10 6.52 -2.44
C ASP A 15 23.22 7.76 -1.52
N PRO A 16 24.20 7.79 -0.60
CA PRO A 16 24.38 8.92 0.32
C PRO A 16 24.72 10.24 -0.37
N SER A 17 25.10 10.23 -1.66
CA SER A 17 25.41 11.43 -2.44
C SER A 17 24.17 12.08 -3.09
N MET A 18 22.99 11.49 -2.90
CA MET A 18 21.74 12.00 -3.48
C MET A 18 21.30 13.33 -2.85
N SER A 19 20.68 14.18 -3.66
CA SER A 19 20.02 15.40 -3.16
C SER A 19 18.92 15.05 -2.15
N GLU A 20 18.63 15.96 -1.23
CA GLU A 20 17.59 15.78 -0.19
C GLU A 20 16.23 15.40 -0.81
N ASP A 21 15.84 16.06 -1.90
CA ASP A 21 14.61 15.76 -2.63
C ASP A 21 14.59 14.34 -3.22
N ALA A 22 15.74 13.86 -3.71
CA ALA A 22 15.86 12.52 -4.25
C ALA A 22 15.83 11.47 -3.12
N GLN A 23 16.40 11.78 -1.96
CA GLN A 23 16.26 10.96 -0.76
C GLN A 23 14.82 10.92 -0.26
N LEU A 24 14.11 12.06 -0.24
CA LEU A 24 12.68 12.13 0.09
C LEU A 24 11.86 11.27 -0.87
N LEU A 25 12.08 11.40 -2.19
CA LEU A 25 11.41 10.60 -3.21
C LEU A 25 11.59 9.09 -2.98
N TRP A 26 12.81 8.66 -2.66
CA TRP A 26 13.09 7.27 -2.33
C TRP A 26 12.36 6.82 -1.06
N ARG A 27 12.41 7.62 0.01
CA ARG A 27 11.76 7.33 1.30
C ARG A 27 10.24 7.17 1.12
N ILE A 28 9.57 8.14 0.49
CA ILE A 28 8.12 8.10 0.33
C ILE A 28 7.67 6.93 -0.55
N ASN A 29 8.39 6.62 -1.64
CA ASN A 29 8.07 5.49 -2.51
C ASN A 29 8.16 4.16 -1.75
N ASN A 30 9.23 3.96 -0.97
CA ASN A 30 9.43 2.71 -0.25
C ASN A 30 8.44 2.53 0.88
N GLU A 31 8.22 3.57 1.69
CA GLU A 31 7.28 3.53 2.80
C GLU A 31 5.85 3.35 2.30
N TYR A 32 5.44 4.07 1.25
CA TYR A 32 4.10 3.92 0.67
C TYR A 32 3.87 2.50 0.16
N ARG A 33 4.84 1.95 -0.57
CA ARG A 33 4.80 0.57 -1.06
C ARG A 33 4.69 -0.44 0.09
N LEU A 34 5.46 -0.24 1.16
CA LEU A 34 5.45 -1.12 2.33
C LEU A 34 4.07 -1.12 3.00
N ARG A 35 3.52 0.06 3.31
CA ARG A 35 2.21 0.18 3.97
C ARG A 35 1.09 -0.35 3.10
N LEU A 36 1.12 -0.08 1.79
CA LEU A 36 0.14 -0.60 0.85
C LEU A 36 0.17 -2.13 0.77
N SER A 37 1.37 -2.72 0.66
CA SER A 37 1.51 -4.18 0.67
C SER A 37 1.04 -4.79 1.99
N ARG A 38 1.31 -4.16 3.13
CA ARG A 38 0.81 -4.61 4.44
C ARG A 38 -0.71 -4.58 4.51
N ALA A 39 -1.36 -3.51 4.02
CA ALA A 39 -2.81 -3.42 3.95
C ALA A 39 -3.41 -4.50 3.04
N GLN A 40 -2.84 -4.71 1.84
CA GLN A 40 -3.29 -5.77 0.92
C GLN A 40 -3.19 -7.17 1.55
N ASN A 41 -2.03 -7.52 2.09
CA ASN A 41 -1.79 -8.85 2.65
C ASN A 41 -2.70 -9.11 3.87
N SER A 42 -2.88 -8.12 4.74
CA SER A 42 -3.73 -8.28 5.93
C SER A 42 -5.22 -8.43 5.58
N VAL A 43 -5.72 -7.65 4.61
CA VAL A 43 -7.10 -7.80 4.10
C VAL A 43 -7.29 -9.13 3.40
N GLU A 44 -6.35 -9.56 2.56
CA GLU A 44 -6.42 -10.84 1.86
C GLU A 44 -6.45 -12.03 2.85
N LEU A 45 -5.55 -12.03 3.83
CA LEU A 45 -5.50 -13.09 4.85
C LEU A 45 -6.79 -13.12 5.68
N LEU A 46 -7.31 -11.96 6.08
CA LEU A 46 -8.56 -11.87 6.82
C LEU A 46 -9.75 -12.38 5.98
N LEU A 47 -9.82 -12.01 4.71
CA LEU A 47 -10.86 -12.48 3.79
C LEU A 47 -10.79 -14.00 3.63
N GLN A 48 -9.60 -14.56 3.36
CA GLN A 48 -9.42 -16.01 3.27
C GLN A 48 -9.83 -16.72 4.57
N LEU A 49 -9.50 -16.13 5.71
CA LEU A 49 -9.86 -16.68 7.01
C LEU A 49 -11.37 -16.73 7.22
N LEU A 50 -12.07 -15.63 6.90
CA LEU A 50 -13.52 -15.59 6.98
C LEU A 50 -14.13 -16.59 6.00
N LEU A 51 -13.73 -16.62 4.73
CA LEU A 51 -14.25 -17.58 3.76
C LEU A 51 -14.04 -19.05 4.18
N THR A 52 -13.00 -19.34 4.96
CA THR A 52 -12.70 -20.70 5.44
C THR A 52 -13.48 -21.08 6.70
N ARG A 53 -13.71 -20.13 7.61
CA ARG A 53 -14.27 -20.38 8.95
C ARG A 53 -15.72 -19.95 9.12
N ALA A 54 -16.23 -19.13 8.20
CA ALA A 54 -17.55 -18.52 8.27
C ALA A 54 -18.68 -19.55 8.32
N ASP A 55 -19.64 -19.31 9.21
CA ASP A 55 -21.04 -19.53 8.89
C ASP A 55 -21.60 -18.26 8.22
N GLY A 56 -22.82 -18.31 7.67
CA GLY A 56 -23.42 -17.17 6.97
C GLY A 56 -23.50 -15.85 7.77
N SER A 57 -23.17 -15.84 9.07
CA SER A 57 -23.19 -14.65 9.93
C SER A 57 -22.13 -13.60 9.57
N VAL A 58 -21.03 -13.99 8.89
CA VAL A 58 -19.94 -13.07 8.51
C VAL A 58 -19.96 -12.66 7.04
N GLN A 59 -20.98 -13.04 6.28
CA GLN A 59 -21.07 -12.79 4.84
C GLN A 59 -20.88 -11.30 4.50
N HIS A 60 -21.58 -10.41 5.21
CA HIS A 60 -21.47 -8.95 4.98
C HIS A 60 -20.04 -8.42 5.20
N ALA A 61 -19.33 -8.95 6.19
CA ALA A 61 -17.94 -8.57 6.45
C ALA A 61 -17.02 -9.11 5.35
N ALA A 62 -17.23 -10.34 4.89
CA ALA A 62 -16.49 -10.92 3.77
C ALA A 62 -16.71 -10.13 2.47
N ASP A 63 -17.94 -9.73 2.17
CA ASP A 63 -18.27 -8.92 0.98
C ASP A 63 -17.58 -7.55 1.04
N ALA A 64 -17.61 -6.88 2.20
CA ALA A 64 -16.91 -5.60 2.38
C ALA A 64 -15.39 -5.73 2.25
N LEU A 65 -14.81 -6.83 2.75
CA LEU A 65 -13.38 -7.11 2.60
C LEU A 65 -13.01 -7.43 1.14
N TYR A 66 -13.87 -8.12 0.40
CA TYR A 66 -13.67 -8.36 -1.02
C TYR A 66 -13.62 -7.04 -1.82
N VAL A 67 -14.58 -6.14 -1.59
CA VAL A 67 -14.58 -4.81 -2.20
C VAL A 67 -13.33 -4.01 -1.78
N THR A 68 -12.97 -4.05 -0.50
CA THR A 68 -11.74 -3.41 0.01
C THR A 68 -10.50 -3.94 -0.70
N GLN A 69 -10.39 -5.25 -0.91
CA GLN A 69 -9.28 -5.88 -1.62
C GLN A 69 -9.17 -5.34 -3.06
N GLN A 70 -10.29 -5.23 -3.77
CA GLN A 70 -10.31 -4.66 -5.13
C GLN A 70 -9.83 -3.22 -5.16
N HIS A 71 -10.29 -2.38 -4.23
CA HIS A 71 -9.79 -1.00 -4.13
C HIS A 71 -8.28 -0.96 -3.87
N LEU A 72 -7.77 -1.75 -2.91
CA LEU A 72 -6.34 -1.80 -2.61
C LEU A 72 -5.50 -2.31 -3.79
N GLN A 73 -6.01 -3.27 -4.57
CA GLN A 73 -5.38 -3.71 -5.81
C GLN A 73 -5.27 -2.59 -6.84
N ASN A 74 -6.33 -1.79 -6.99
CA ASN A 74 -6.31 -0.62 -7.88
C ASN A 74 -5.28 0.42 -7.42
N LEU A 75 -5.22 0.74 -6.12
CA LEU A 75 -4.20 1.64 -5.59
C LEU A 75 -2.77 1.13 -5.84
N ALA A 76 -2.56 -0.19 -5.77
CA ALA A 76 -1.26 -0.79 -6.05
C ALA A 76 -0.88 -0.71 -7.53
N GLN A 77 -1.85 -0.87 -8.41
CA GLN A 77 -1.66 -0.70 -9.84
C GLN A 77 -1.37 0.76 -10.21
N GLU A 78 -2.13 1.71 -9.67
CA GLU A 78 -1.88 3.15 -9.86
C GLU A 78 -0.50 3.57 -9.34
N HIS A 79 -0.10 3.09 -8.16
CA HIS A 79 1.23 3.32 -7.62
C HIS A 79 2.33 2.70 -8.49
N ARG A 80 2.10 1.48 -9.02
CA ARG A 80 3.01 0.86 -9.98
C ARG A 80 3.17 1.71 -11.23
N ASP A 81 2.07 2.19 -11.81
CA ASP A 81 2.08 3.02 -13.01
C ASP A 81 2.77 4.37 -12.77
N TRP A 82 2.55 4.98 -11.61
CA TRP A 82 3.31 6.17 -11.19
C TRP A 82 4.82 5.90 -11.18
N ARG A 83 5.26 4.76 -10.63
CA ARG A 83 6.69 4.41 -10.60
C ARG A 83 7.29 4.31 -12.00
N TYR A 84 6.61 3.60 -12.90
CA TYR A 84 7.06 3.46 -14.29
C TYR A 84 7.08 4.78 -15.05
N ARG A 85 6.15 5.69 -14.74
CA ARG A 85 6.01 6.96 -15.46
C ARG A 85 6.94 8.06 -14.95
N PHE A 86 7.24 8.08 -13.65
CA PHE A 86 7.91 9.22 -13.02
C PHE A 86 9.10 8.85 -12.14
N PHE A 87 9.06 7.71 -11.46
CA PHE A 87 10.08 7.35 -10.48
C PHE A 87 11.33 6.79 -11.14
N TYR A 88 11.19 6.02 -12.23
CA TYR A 88 12.30 5.41 -12.93
C TYR A 88 12.82 6.27 -14.09
N VAL A 89 14.14 6.23 -14.33
CA VAL A 89 14.78 6.82 -15.53
C VAL A 89 14.24 6.19 -16.81
N SER A 90 14.06 4.86 -16.79
CA SER A 90 13.39 4.11 -17.83
C SER A 90 12.73 2.86 -17.25
N SER A 91 11.72 2.33 -17.95
CA SER A 91 10.99 1.13 -17.53
C SER A 91 11.86 -0.14 -17.54
N SER A 92 12.92 -0.17 -18.33
CA SER A 92 13.85 -1.31 -18.47
C SER A 92 14.95 -1.32 -17.41
N ASP A 93 15.42 -0.14 -17.00
CA ASP A 93 16.58 0.02 -16.12
C ASP A 93 16.18 0.05 -14.63
N ARG A 94 14.94 0.44 -14.32
CA ARG A 94 14.38 0.55 -12.96
C ARG A 94 15.26 1.32 -11.95
N ARG A 95 16.25 2.10 -12.44
CA ARG A 95 17.00 3.08 -11.66
C ARG A 95 16.11 4.28 -11.38
N MET A 96 16.16 4.78 -10.14
CA MET A 96 15.39 5.97 -9.76
C MET A 96 15.95 7.21 -10.46
N VAL A 97 15.08 8.15 -10.82
CA VAL A 97 15.49 9.45 -11.33
C VAL A 97 16.33 10.21 -10.29
N GLN A 98 17.39 10.89 -10.75
CA GLN A 98 18.28 11.69 -9.91
C GLN A 98 18.39 13.15 -10.37
N GLU A 99 18.02 13.47 -11.62
CA GLU A 99 18.00 14.86 -12.10
C GLU A 99 16.91 15.64 -11.35
N ASP A 100 17.27 16.78 -10.76
CA ASP A 100 16.37 17.61 -9.94
C ASP A 100 14.99 17.82 -10.57
N ARG A 101 14.94 18.19 -11.86
CA ARG A 101 13.67 18.41 -12.57
C ARG A 101 12.81 17.15 -12.64
N ALA A 102 13.42 15.99 -12.82
CA ALA A 102 12.72 14.71 -12.85
C ALA A 102 12.26 14.31 -11.44
N VAL A 103 13.08 14.54 -10.42
CA VAL A 103 12.75 14.32 -9.01
C VAL A 103 11.55 15.18 -8.59
N PHE A 104 11.58 16.49 -8.85
CA PHE A 104 10.45 17.38 -8.57
C PHE A 104 9.17 16.94 -9.29
N ARG A 105 9.29 16.52 -10.55
CA ARG A 105 8.15 15.99 -11.32
C ARG A 105 7.59 14.72 -10.69
N ALA A 106 8.45 13.82 -10.21
CA ALA A 106 8.04 12.59 -9.55
C ALA A 106 7.34 12.86 -8.22
N LEU A 107 7.89 13.75 -7.38
CA LEU A 107 7.26 14.19 -6.13
C LEU A 107 5.88 14.83 -6.37
N ALA A 108 5.77 15.73 -7.34
CA ALA A 108 4.50 16.34 -7.70
C ALA A 108 3.50 15.30 -8.26
N GLY A 109 3.98 14.33 -9.04
CA GLY A 109 3.19 13.19 -9.51
C GLY A 109 2.68 12.32 -8.37
N PHE A 110 3.53 12.05 -7.38
CA PHE A 110 3.21 11.24 -6.21
C PHE A 110 2.14 11.92 -5.38
N SER A 111 2.31 13.22 -5.09
CA SER A 111 1.34 14.01 -4.32
C SER A 111 -0.06 13.97 -4.95
N ARG A 112 -0.16 14.13 -6.28
CA ARG A 112 -1.46 14.04 -6.98
C ARG A 112 -2.10 12.66 -6.88
N MET A 113 -1.31 11.61 -7.09
CA MET A 113 -1.78 10.23 -6.95
C MET A 113 -2.23 9.95 -5.52
N GLN A 114 -1.43 10.33 -4.52
CA GLN A 114 -1.75 10.13 -3.11
C GLN A 114 -3.04 10.86 -2.72
N ALA A 115 -3.25 12.09 -3.20
CA ALA A 115 -4.48 12.83 -2.93
C ALA A 115 -5.73 12.14 -3.53
N ALA A 116 -5.59 11.49 -4.68
CA ALA A 116 -6.66 10.65 -5.25
C ALA A 116 -6.88 9.38 -4.41
N HIS A 117 -5.81 8.71 -4.02
CA HIS A 117 -5.87 7.52 -3.17
C HIS A 117 -6.52 7.80 -1.80
N GLN A 118 -6.32 8.99 -1.22
CA GLN A 118 -6.93 9.37 0.06
C GLN A 118 -8.46 9.33 0.03
N ARG A 119 -9.08 9.67 -1.10
CA ARG A 119 -10.54 9.56 -1.25
C ARG A 119 -11.00 8.10 -1.18
N VAL A 120 -10.30 7.22 -1.91
CA VAL A 120 -10.56 5.78 -1.90
C VAL A 120 -10.30 5.16 -0.53
N LEU A 121 -9.25 5.58 0.17
CA LEU A 121 -8.96 5.10 1.53
C LEU A 121 -10.03 5.54 2.53
N SER A 122 -10.57 6.76 2.37
CA SER A 122 -11.73 7.20 3.15
C SER A 122 -12.97 6.35 2.87
N GLU A 123 -13.23 6.00 1.60
CA GLU A 123 -14.33 5.11 1.22
C GLU A 123 -14.17 3.72 1.83
N ILE A 124 -12.98 3.13 1.76
CA ILE A 124 -12.64 1.85 2.42
C ILE A 124 -12.91 1.95 3.93
N TRP A 125 -12.46 3.02 4.59
CA TRP A 125 -12.66 3.21 6.02
C TRP A 125 -14.14 3.28 6.39
N HIS A 126 -14.95 3.98 5.60
CA HIS A 126 -16.40 4.06 5.81
C HIS A 126 -17.08 2.70 5.57
N LEU A 127 -16.68 1.99 4.52
CA LEU A 127 -17.19 0.66 4.20
C LEU A 127 -16.94 -0.31 5.36
N LEU A 128 -15.68 -0.41 5.82
CA LEU A 128 -15.32 -1.28 6.93
C LEU A 128 -15.94 -0.83 8.27
N GLY A 129 -16.15 0.48 8.47
CA GLY A 129 -16.84 1.01 9.64
C GLY A 129 -18.36 0.73 9.66
N SER A 130 -18.96 0.48 8.49
CA SER A 130 -20.39 0.18 8.37
C SER A 130 -20.75 -1.29 8.57
N VAL A 131 -19.77 -2.20 8.47
CA VAL A 131 -19.97 -3.62 8.75
C VAL A 131 -19.77 -3.94 10.21
N ARG A 132 -20.59 -4.85 10.74
CA ARG A 132 -20.41 -5.35 12.09
C ARG A 132 -19.11 -6.18 12.15
N ARG A 133 -18.25 -5.87 13.12
CA ARG A 133 -17.06 -6.69 13.43
C ARG A 133 -17.47 -8.16 13.64
N PRO A 134 -16.86 -9.12 12.90
CA PRO A 134 -17.04 -10.54 13.15
C PRO A 134 -16.64 -10.93 14.57
N THR A 135 -17.25 -12.00 15.10
CA THR A 135 -16.83 -12.55 16.40
C THR A 135 -15.34 -12.91 16.36
N PRO A 136 -14.53 -12.56 17.38
CA PRO A 136 -13.07 -12.81 17.37
C PRO A 136 -12.67 -14.26 17.09
N PHE A 137 -13.53 -15.22 17.39
CA PHE A 137 -13.35 -16.63 17.02
C PHE A 137 -13.05 -16.83 15.52
N PHE A 138 -13.69 -16.05 14.65
CA PHE A 138 -13.50 -16.15 13.19
C PHE A 138 -12.24 -15.42 12.69
N THR A 139 -11.68 -14.50 13.47
CA THR A 139 -10.62 -13.59 13.02
C THR A 139 -9.28 -13.79 13.75
N THR A 140 -9.26 -14.56 14.83
CA THR A 140 -8.05 -14.82 15.63
C THR A 140 -7.17 -15.91 15.01
N VAL A 141 -5.87 -15.64 14.97
CA VAL A 141 -4.78 -16.57 14.61
C VAL A 141 -3.69 -16.53 15.69
N ALA A 142 -2.65 -17.36 15.56
CA ALA A 142 -1.57 -17.46 16.55
C ALA A 142 -0.88 -16.10 16.86
N ASN A 143 -0.85 -15.19 15.89
CA ASN A 143 -0.19 -13.89 16.00
C ASN A 143 -1.16 -12.72 16.32
N GLY A 144 -2.38 -13.01 16.74
CA GLY A 144 -3.38 -12.01 17.15
C GLY A 144 -4.64 -12.00 16.28
N ASP A 145 -5.41 -10.92 16.38
CA ASP A 145 -6.67 -10.75 15.64
C ASP A 145 -6.44 -10.09 14.28
N LEU A 146 -6.70 -10.82 13.19
CA LEU A 146 -6.53 -10.30 11.83
C LEU A 146 -7.48 -9.14 11.50
N TRP A 147 -8.62 -9.03 12.17
CA TRP A 147 -9.53 -7.89 12.01
C TRP A 147 -8.83 -6.59 12.41
N GLU A 148 -8.22 -6.58 13.59
CA GLU A 148 -7.50 -5.41 14.10
C GLU A 148 -6.23 -5.14 13.30
N VAL A 149 -5.50 -6.19 12.89
CA VAL A 149 -4.31 -6.04 12.05
C VAL A 149 -4.65 -5.39 10.70
N ALA A 150 -5.74 -5.81 10.05
CA ALA A 150 -6.18 -5.22 8.78
C ALA A 150 -6.62 -3.77 8.94
N HIS A 151 -7.44 -3.47 9.95
CA HIS A 151 -7.87 -2.09 10.26
C HIS A 151 -6.68 -1.17 10.54
N ASN A 152 -5.72 -1.63 11.35
CA ASN A 152 -4.52 -0.85 11.66
C ASN A 152 -3.66 -0.62 10.41
N ALA A 153 -3.49 -1.62 9.54
CA ALA A 153 -2.75 -1.45 8.30
C ALA A 153 -3.40 -0.45 7.34
N ILE A 154 -4.74 -0.42 7.26
CA ILE A 154 -5.49 0.57 6.47
C ILE A 154 -5.37 1.96 7.11
N ALA A 155 -5.45 2.06 8.44
CA ALA A 155 -5.27 3.32 9.15
C ALA A 155 -3.86 3.89 8.93
N ASP A 156 -2.82 3.06 9.06
CA ASP A 156 -1.42 3.43 8.83
C ASP A 156 -1.20 3.96 7.39
N LEU A 157 -1.87 3.34 6.41
CA LEU A 157 -1.84 3.79 5.01
C LEU A 157 -2.61 5.10 4.80
N SER A 158 -3.77 5.25 5.44
CA SER A 158 -4.59 6.47 5.36
C SER A 158 -3.86 7.68 5.95
N GLN A 159 -3.06 7.46 6.99
CA GLN A 159 -2.27 8.52 7.64
C GLN A 159 -0.93 8.83 6.95
N PHE A 160 -0.72 8.33 5.72
CA PHE A 160 0.56 8.50 5.02
C PHE A 160 0.95 9.96 4.79
N GLU A 161 0.00 10.89 4.67
CA GLU A 161 0.31 12.32 4.54
C GLU A 161 1.13 12.85 5.72
N GLY A 162 0.83 12.41 6.95
CA GLY A 162 1.61 12.78 8.14
C GLY A 162 3.04 12.26 8.09
N TYR A 163 3.27 11.09 7.48
CA TYR A 163 4.62 10.59 7.23
C TYR A 163 5.39 11.48 6.25
N VAL A 164 4.75 11.90 5.14
CA VAL A 164 5.39 12.78 4.15
C VAL A 164 5.80 14.11 4.78
N GLN A 165 4.93 14.70 5.60
CA GLN A 165 5.23 15.95 6.31
C GLN A 165 6.43 15.81 7.25
N THR A 166 6.53 14.69 7.97
CA THR A 166 7.65 14.39 8.87
C THR A 166 8.94 14.11 8.10
N ALA A 167 8.85 13.36 7.00
CA ALA A 167 10.00 13.03 6.16
C ALA A 167 10.58 14.25 5.43
N ASN A 168 9.78 15.29 5.20
CA ASN A 168 10.21 16.53 4.56
C ASN A 168 10.92 17.51 5.52
N GLN A 169 10.94 17.23 6.84
CA GLN A 169 11.59 18.09 7.85
C GLN A 169 13.04 17.67 8.15
N HIS A 170 13.55 16.64 7.46
CA HIS A 170 14.87 16.02 7.68
C HIS A 170 15.57 15.72 6.36
#